data_AF-A0A0L9U1H5-F1
#
_entry.id   AF-A0A0L9U1H5-F1
#
_cell.length_a   1.000
_cell.length_b   1.000
_cell.length_c   1.000
_cell.angle_alpha   90.00
_cell.angle_beta   90.00
_cell.angle_gamma   90.00
#
_symmetry.space_group_name_H-M   'P 1'
#
loop_
_entity.id
_entity.type
_entity.pdbx_description
1 polymer ?
#
loop_
_entity_poly.entity_id
_entity_poly.type
_entity_poly.pdbx_seq_one_letter_code
_entity_poly.pdbx_strand_id
1 'polypeptide(L)'
;MELCLILEKILCTMLSGQLRSAKTVDKRILLFTNDDDPFGSIKGAAKSDMIRMTLQRAKDAQDLGISIEILPLSCPDAVFKISQFYADLIGLEGDDLVDFMPEAGKKLEDMKSQLRKRMFTKRIVKRLKFTIVNGISIELNSYALVRHTEPGAVTWLDSVTNRPLKIERTFICADTGAVVEKPTRQFLPYKNQNITFSMEQLSEIKRISTGQLNLLGFKPLSSLRDYYNLKPSSFLYPSHEGTDSSMCIFIALHRSMIQLNRFAVAFSGSSSRPQLVALIAQEEVIQSGSQIEPPGMHMIYLPYSDDIRLVEERYSDTSGMVTKASSDQIKRAADLIKRVDLKDFSVCQFTNPALQRHYAVLQALALEEDDVPEMKDETLPDEEGLARPGVVRAVEEFKTSVYGENYDEENEHGIGKPTEASKKRKAMVEFATTECKQYDWGELADTGKLKDLTVVELKYYLTAHNLPVSGKKEAIISRILSHMGK
;
A
#
# COMPACT_ATOMS: atom_id res chain seq x y z
N MET A 1 -4.99 -37.02 29.74
CA MET A 1 -4.17 -38.13 29.17
C MET A 1 -3.58 -37.73 27.81
N GLU A 2 -4.35 -37.07 26.96
CA GLU A 2 -3.95 -36.69 25.59
C GLU A 2 -2.78 -35.69 25.54
N LEU A 3 -2.77 -34.65 26.39
CA LEU A 3 -1.75 -33.59 26.32
C LEU A 3 -0.30 -34.11 26.56
N CYS A 4 -0.12 -35.00 27.55
CA CYS A 4 1.18 -35.60 27.84
C CYS A 4 1.67 -36.47 26.68
N LEU A 5 0.77 -37.27 26.08
CA LEU A 5 1.09 -38.12 24.93
C LEU A 5 1.37 -37.29 23.67
N ILE A 6 0.68 -36.17 23.50
CA ILE A 6 0.91 -35.22 22.40
C ILE A 6 2.29 -34.60 22.53
N LEU A 7 2.65 -34.06 23.71
CA LEU A 7 3.99 -33.50 23.95
C LEU A 7 5.08 -34.56 23.77
N GLU A 8 4.87 -35.77 24.26
CA GLU A 8 5.82 -36.88 24.09
C GLU A 8 6.00 -37.29 22.62
N LYS A 9 4.92 -37.36 21.84
CA LYS A 9 5.01 -37.61 20.40
C LYS A 9 5.72 -36.47 19.68
N ILE A 10 5.43 -35.21 20.01
CA ILE A 10 6.07 -34.04 19.40
C ILE A 10 7.58 -34.04 19.72
N LEU A 11 7.97 -34.25 20.98
CA LEU A 11 9.38 -34.38 21.36
C LEU A 11 10.07 -35.52 20.58
N CYS A 12 9.44 -36.69 20.50
CA CYS A 12 9.96 -37.83 19.73
C CYS A 12 10.14 -37.49 18.23
N THR A 13 9.16 -36.86 17.59
CA THR A 13 9.22 -36.45 16.18
C THR A 13 10.27 -35.35 15.94
N MET A 14 10.43 -34.43 16.88
CA MET A 14 11.40 -33.33 16.77
C MET A 14 12.84 -33.80 17.04
N LEU A 15 13.01 -34.83 17.87
CA LEU A 15 14.30 -35.45 18.20
C LEU A 15 14.75 -36.51 17.17
N SER A 16 13.82 -37.17 16.47
CA SER A 16 14.07 -38.29 15.53
C SER A 16 14.76 -37.91 14.21
N GLY A 17 15.26 -36.68 14.08
CA GLY A 17 16.25 -36.33 13.05
C GLY A 17 15.70 -35.81 11.73
N GLN A 18 14.39 -35.92 11.45
CA GLN A 18 13.79 -35.40 10.21
C GLN A 18 13.86 -33.86 10.10
N LEU A 19 14.02 -33.12 11.20
CA LEU A 19 14.15 -31.66 11.23
C LEU A 19 15.57 -31.15 11.58
N ARG A 20 16.60 -32.01 11.62
CA ARG A 20 17.98 -31.62 12.01
C ARG A 20 18.72 -30.72 11.02
N SER A 21 18.17 -30.43 9.84
CA SER A 21 18.95 -29.89 8.70
C SER A 21 18.99 -28.36 8.57
N ALA A 22 18.15 -27.59 9.28
CA ALA A 22 18.17 -26.13 9.17
C ALA A 22 18.64 -25.50 10.48
N LYS A 23 19.92 -25.13 10.56
CA LYS A 23 20.61 -24.58 11.75
C LYS A 23 20.05 -23.23 12.27
N THR A 24 18.96 -22.72 11.71
CA THR A 24 18.41 -21.38 11.98
C THR A 24 16.87 -21.37 11.94
N VAL A 25 16.21 -22.38 12.49
CA VAL A 25 14.74 -22.43 12.57
C VAL A 25 14.31 -22.34 14.02
N ASP A 26 13.51 -21.31 14.29
CA ASP A 26 12.80 -21.12 15.55
C ASP A 26 11.69 -22.18 15.66
N LYS A 27 11.65 -22.92 16.77
CA LYS A 27 10.75 -24.07 16.96
C LYS A 27 9.70 -23.70 17.98
N ARG A 28 8.42 -23.84 17.61
CA ARG A 28 7.30 -23.47 18.50
C ARG A 28 6.17 -24.48 18.48
N ILE A 29 5.48 -24.61 19.60
CA ILE A 29 4.25 -25.38 19.76
C ILE A 29 3.14 -24.39 20.11
N LEU A 30 2.10 -24.33 19.27
CA LEU A 30 0.89 -23.55 19.53
C LEU A 30 -0.21 -24.49 20.05
N LEU A 31 -0.64 -24.30 21.30
CA LEU A 31 -1.68 -25.10 21.92
C LEU A 31 -3.03 -24.37 21.92
N PHE A 32 -3.99 -24.88 21.16
CA PHE A 32 -5.37 -24.42 21.15
C PHE A 32 -6.20 -25.29 22.08
N THR A 33 -6.79 -24.73 23.13
CA THR A 33 -7.59 -25.49 24.11
C THR A 33 -8.69 -24.64 24.74
N ASN A 34 -9.85 -25.23 25.04
CA ASN A 34 -10.90 -24.64 25.87
C ASN A 34 -10.98 -25.27 27.28
N ASP A 35 -10.12 -26.24 27.58
CA ASP A 35 -10.04 -26.93 28.88
C ASP A 35 -8.91 -26.35 29.72
N ASP A 36 -9.25 -25.72 30.85
CA ASP A 36 -8.34 -25.04 31.78
C ASP A 36 -7.73 -25.98 32.85
N ASP A 37 -8.33 -27.15 33.11
CA ASP A 37 -7.77 -28.23 33.94
C ASP A 37 -7.81 -29.57 33.18
N PRO A 38 -6.84 -29.83 32.28
CA PRO A 38 -6.78 -31.06 31.47
C PRO A 38 -6.64 -32.36 32.28
N PHE A 39 -6.42 -32.25 33.61
CA PHE A 39 -6.33 -33.37 34.53
C PHE A 39 -7.40 -33.32 35.64
N GLY A 40 -8.42 -32.47 35.51
CA GLY A 40 -9.46 -32.25 36.52
C GLY A 40 -10.33 -33.48 36.81
N SER A 41 -10.53 -34.33 35.79
CA SER A 41 -11.29 -35.58 35.91
C SER A 41 -10.51 -36.71 36.60
N ILE A 42 -9.19 -36.58 36.74
CA ILE A 42 -8.31 -37.60 37.33
C ILE A 42 -8.16 -37.31 38.84
N LYS A 43 -8.18 -38.36 39.67
CA LYS A 43 -8.10 -38.22 41.14
C LYS A 43 -6.88 -38.95 41.70
N GLY A 44 -6.40 -38.49 42.86
CA GLY A 44 -5.34 -39.14 43.62
C GLY A 44 -3.95 -39.01 43.00
N ALA A 45 -3.05 -39.94 43.37
CA ALA A 45 -1.64 -39.92 42.96
C ALA A 45 -1.44 -39.88 41.43
N ALA A 46 -2.35 -40.49 40.67
CA ALA A 46 -2.31 -40.47 39.21
C ALA A 46 -2.44 -39.05 38.62
N LYS A 47 -3.20 -38.14 39.25
CA LYS A 47 -3.28 -36.73 38.80
C LYS A 47 -1.93 -36.04 38.98
N SER A 48 -1.34 -36.18 40.17
CA SER A 48 -0.05 -35.55 40.50
C SER A 48 1.10 -36.07 39.64
N ASP A 49 1.14 -37.38 39.37
CA ASP A 49 2.16 -37.97 38.50
C ASP A 49 2.03 -37.47 37.05
N MET A 50 0.81 -37.40 36.52
CA MET A 50 0.57 -36.90 35.16
C MET A 50 0.89 -35.42 35.00
N ILE A 51 0.54 -34.57 35.97
CA ILE A 51 0.91 -33.16 35.99
C ILE A 51 2.43 -33.03 36.00
N ARG A 52 3.11 -33.72 36.94
CA ARG A 52 4.58 -33.67 37.05
C ARG A 52 5.26 -34.11 35.75
N MET A 53 4.81 -35.21 35.15
CA MET A 53 5.36 -35.69 33.89
C MET A 53 5.17 -34.68 32.77
N THR A 54 3.96 -34.11 32.65
CA THR A 54 3.64 -33.13 31.58
C THR A 54 4.47 -31.86 31.72
N LEU A 55 4.60 -31.33 32.94
CA LEU A 55 5.45 -30.16 33.22
C LEU A 55 6.93 -30.45 32.95
N GLN A 56 7.41 -31.64 33.31
CA GLN A 56 8.80 -32.04 33.01
C GLN A 56 9.03 -32.10 31.50
N ARG A 57 8.10 -32.67 30.72
CA ARG A 57 8.20 -32.70 29.26
C ARG A 57 8.19 -31.30 28.64
N ALA A 58 7.38 -30.39 29.17
CA ALA A 58 7.38 -29.00 28.71
C ALA A 58 8.73 -28.31 28.96
N LYS A 59 9.32 -28.52 30.15
CA LYS A 59 10.68 -28.05 30.46
C LYS A 59 11.73 -28.66 29.53
N ASP A 60 11.69 -29.98 29.33
CA ASP A 60 12.61 -30.67 28.41
C ASP A 60 12.50 -30.07 26.99
N ALA A 61 11.29 -29.69 26.53
CA ALA A 61 11.10 -29.04 25.24
C ALA A 61 11.68 -27.61 25.21
N GLN A 62 11.45 -26.82 26.27
CA GLN A 62 12.01 -25.47 26.40
C GLN A 62 13.55 -25.49 26.45
N ASP A 63 14.15 -26.44 27.16
CA ASP A 63 15.60 -26.66 27.21
C ASP A 63 16.19 -27.02 25.84
N LEU A 64 15.40 -27.66 24.97
CA LEU A 64 15.73 -27.93 23.57
C LEU A 64 15.50 -26.72 22.64
N GLY A 65 15.13 -25.56 23.19
CA GLY A 65 14.87 -24.33 22.47
C GLY A 65 13.52 -24.32 21.74
N ILE A 66 12.53 -25.07 22.24
CA ILE A 66 11.16 -25.07 21.70
C ILE A 66 10.29 -24.16 22.57
N SER A 67 9.73 -23.09 22.00
CA SER A 67 8.75 -22.28 22.73
C SER A 67 7.37 -22.94 22.73
N ILE A 68 6.64 -22.84 23.83
CA ILE A 68 5.27 -23.33 23.96
C ILE A 68 4.39 -22.11 24.20
N GLU A 69 3.42 -21.87 23.32
CA GLU A 69 2.47 -20.76 23.43
C GLU A 69 1.05 -21.31 23.49
N ILE A 70 0.22 -20.69 24.33
CA ILE A 70 -1.16 -21.14 24.58
C ILE A 70 -2.14 -20.13 24.01
N LEU A 71 -3.16 -20.65 23.34
CA LEU A 71 -4.26 -19.93 22.72
C LEU A 71 -5.57 -20.47 23.32
N PRO A 72 -6.01 -19.90 24.46
CA PRO A 72 -7.21 -20.37 25.12
C PRO A 72 -8.45 -19.97 24.31
N LEU A 73 -9.29 -20.96 24.04
CA LEU A 73 -10.56 -20.79 23.36
C LEU A 73 -11.62 -20.44 24.42
N SER A 74 -12.06 -19.19 24.43
CA SER A 74 -13.04 -18.69 25.39
C SER A 74 -14.40 -19.39 25.20
N CYS A 75 -15.00 -19.89 26.28
CA CYS A 75 -16.40 -20.29 26.32
C CYS A 75 -17.28 -19.07 26.66
N PRO A 76 -18.50 -18.93 26.10
CA PRO A 76 -19.38 -17.77 26.36
C PRO A 76 -19.70 -17.55 27.85
N ASP A 77 -19.80 -18.65 28.61
CA ASP A 77 -20.29 -18.64 30.00
C ASP A 77 -19.19 -18.84 31.06
N ALA A 78 -17.93 -19.02 30.66
CA ALA A 78 -16.83 -19.32 31.57
C ALA A 78 -15.53 -18.61 31.19
N VAL A 79 -14.86 -18.04 32.20
CA VAL A 79 -13.52 -17.45 32.05
C VAL A 79 -12.47 -18.56 32.12
N PHE A 80 -11.62 -18.66 31.10
CA PHE A 80 -10.53 -19.64 31.07
C PHE A 80 -9.46 -19.30 32.11
N LYS A 81 -9.18 -20.22 33.05
CA LYS A 81 -8.25 -19.99 34.17
C LYS A 81 -6.87 -20.56 33.90
N ILE A 82 -5.98 -19.73 33.33
CA ILE A 82 -4.60 -20.12 33.00
C ILE A 82 -3.81 -20.58 34.23
N SER A 83 -4.05 -19.96 35.38
CA SER A 83 -3.38 -20.26 36.64
C SER A 83 -3.64 -21.66 37.19
N GLN A 84 -4.60 -22.42 36.64
CA GLN A 84 -4.91 -23.77 37.14
C GLN A 84 -3.88 -24.82 36.76
N PHE A 85 -3.22 -24.64 35.61
CA PHE A 85 -2.27 -25.63 35.09
C PHE A 85 -1.28 -25.02 34.10
N TYR A 86 -1.77 -24.18 33.19
CA TYR A 86 -1.00 -23.71 32.06
C TYR A 86 0.07 -22.68 32.43
N ALA A 87 -0.15 -21.87 33.46
CA ALA A 87 0.88 -20.95 33.97
C ALA A 87 2.20 -21.67 34.27
N ASP A 88 2.13 -22.81 34.96
CA ASP A 88 3.30 -23.64 35.30
C ASP A 88 3.90 -24.32 34.06
N LEU A 89 3.08 -24.61 33.05
CA LEU A 89 3.50 -25.26 31.81
C LEU A 89 4.36 -24.35 30.94
N ILE A 90 4.00 -23.06 30.85
CA ILE A 90 4.74 -22.06 30.06
C ILE A 90 5.73 -21.23 30.90
N GLY A 91 5.71 -21.37 32.22
CA GLY A 91 6.64 -20.70 33.13
C GLY A 91 6.31 -19.23 33.36
N LEU A 92 5.02 -18.86 33.40
CA LEU A 92 4.59 -17.50 33.74
C LEU A 92 4.65 -17.29 35.26
N GLU A 93 5.37 -16.28 35.73
CA GLU A 93 5.47 -15.91 37.15
C GLU A 93 5.07 -14.43 37.37
N GLY A 94 4.40 -14.12 38.50
CA GLY A 94 4.16 -12.74 38.93
C GLY A 94 3.37 -11.88 37.94
N ASP A 95 3.98 -10.78 37.48
CA ASP A 95 3.37 -9.77 36.60
C ASP A 95 3.12 -10.30 35.17
N ASP A 96 3.92 -11.27 34.68
CA ASP A 96 3.79 -11.86 33.34
C ASP A 96 2.45 -12.59 33.12
N LEU A 97 1.85 -13.07 34.21
CA LEU A 97 0.57 -13.79 34.21
C LEU A 97 -0.62 -12.83 34.08
N VAL A 98 -0.47 -11.60 34.57
CA VAL A 98 -1.50 -10.54 34.55
C VAL A 98 -1.61 -9.93 33.15
N ASP A 99 -0.49 -9.77 32.45
CA ASP A 99 -0.44 -9.24 31.08
C ASP A 99 -0.91 -10.24 30.01
N PHE A 100 -0.87 -11.55 30.30
CA PHE A 100 -1.27 -12.59 29.34
C PHE A 100 -2.80 -12.76 29.19
N MET A 101 -3.57 -12.50 30.24
CA MET A 101 -5.03 -12.74 30.27
C MET A 101 -5.86 -11.83 29.35
N PRO A 102 -5.57 -10.52 29.19
CA PRO A 102 -6.27 -9.64 28.25
C PRO A 102 -6.06 -10.03 26.78
N GLU A 103 -4.90 -10.62 26.45
CA GLU A 103 -4.57 -11.03 25.08
C GLU A 103 -5.38 -12.24 24.60
N ALA A 104 -5.88 -13.08 25.51
CA ALA A 104 -6.41 -14.39 25.15
C ALA A 104 -7.93 -14.38 24.83
N GLY A 105 -8.61 -13.28 25.13
CA GLY A 105 -10.07 -13.24 25.24
C GLY A 105 -10.77 -12.34 24.23
N LYS A 106 -11.59 -12.99 23.40
CA LYS A 106 -12.86 -12.50 22.80
C LYS A 106 -12.81 -11.78 21.44
N LYS A 107 -12.52 -12.55 20.38
CA LYS A 107 -13.24 -12.63 19.07
C LYS A 107 -12.44 -13.52 18.11
N LEU A 108 -13.09 -14.21 17.17
CA LEU A 108 -12.41 -15.04 16.15
C LEU A 108 -11.47 -14.21 15.25
N GLU A 109 -11.89 -12.99 14.89
CA GLU A 109 -11.07 -12.04 14.13
C GLU A 109 -9.86 -11.56 14.94
N ASP A 110 -10.06 -11.27 16.23
CA ASP A 110 -8.98 -10.90 17.15
C ASP A 110 -8.00 -12.06 17.32
N MET A 111 -8.48 -13.31 17.40
CA MET A 111 -7.63 -14.50 17.46
C MET A 111 -6.81 -14.68 16.18
N LYS A 112 -7.36 -14.45 14.99
CA LYS A 112 -6.61 -14.49 13.73
C LYS A 112 -5.51 -13.42 13.69
N SER A 113 -5.82 -12.21 14.18
CA SER A 113 -4.86 -11.10 14.28
C SER A 113 -3.74 -11.41 15.28
N GLN A 114 -4.09 -11.87 16.48
CA GLN A 114 -3.15 -12.25 17.52
C GLN A 114 -2.28 -13.45 17.10
N LEU A 115 -2.89 -14.46 16.49
CA LEU A 115 -2.17 -15.59 15.94
C LEU A 115 -1.15 -15.11 14.89
N ARG A 116 -1.53 -14.23 13.96
CA ARG A 116 -0.57 -13.65 13.00
C ARG A 116 0.57 -12.91 13.71
N LYS A 117 0.27 -12.07 14.71
CA LYS A 117 1.28 -11.31 15.46
C LYS A 117 2.28 -12.24 16.17
N ARG A 118 1.81 -13.36 16.72
CA ARG A 118 2.64 -14.37 17.38
C ARG A 118 3.41 -15.25 16.39
N MET A 119 2.76 -15.68 15.30
CA MET A 119 3.38 -16.54 14.28
C MET A 119 4.57 -15.88 13.59
N PHE A 120 4.46 -14.60 13.22
CA PHE A 120 5.51 -13.92 12.46
C PHE A 120 6.55 -13.27 13.38
N THR A 121 7.81 -13.71 13.26
CA THR A 121 8.93 -13.00 13.87
C THR A 121 9.19 -11.66 13.19
N LYS A 122 9.60 -10.67 13.98
CA LYS A 122 10.01 -9.36 13.48
C LYS A 122 11.23 -9.52 12.58
N ARG A 123 11.04 -9.30 11.27
CA ARG A 123 12.13 -9.35 10.29
C ARG A 123 12.75 -7.97 10.12
N ILE A 124 14.03 -7.86 10.48
CA ILE A 124 14.82 -6.64 10.25
C ILE A 124 15.06 -6.49 8.74
N VAL A 125 14.65 -5.35 8.17
CA VAL A 125 14.90 -5.00 6.77
C VAL A 125 16.33 -4.48 6.62
N LYS A 126 16.76 -3.60 7.52
CA LYS A 126 18.09 -2.99 7.49
C LYS A 126 18.50 -2.55 8.89
N ARG A 127 19.77 -2.74 9.25
CA ARG A 127 20.38 -2.11 10.42
C ARG A 127 20.97 -0.77 10.01
N LEU A 128 20.70 0.26 10.79
CA LEU A 128 21.04 1.65 10.51
C LEU A 128 21.82 2.25 11.69
N LYS A 129 22.91 2.93 11.40
CA LYS A 129 23.58 3.80 12.36
C LYS A 129 22.99 5.21 12.26
N PHE A 130 22.26 5.63 13.29
CA PHE A 130 21.67 6.97 13.40
C PHE A 130 22.62 7.93 14.11
N THR A 131 23.26 8.82 13.36
CA THR A 131 24.16 9.84 13.90
C THR A 131 23.34 11.07 14.32
N ILE A 132 23.42 11.45 15.59
CA ILE A 132 22.69 12.61 16.14
C ILE A 132 23.59 13.85 16.08
N VAL A 133 24.66 13.87 16.89
CA VAL A 133 25.60 15.01 16.98
C VAL A 133 26.94 14.54 17.56
N ASN A 134 28.06 15.15 17.13
CA ASN A 134 29.38 15.02 17.75
C ASN A 134 29.84 13.58 18.10
N GLY A 135 29.62 12.62 17.20
CA GLY A 135 30.01 11.22 17.40
C GLY A 135 29.02 10.38 18.21
N ILE A 136 27.94 10.97 18.74
CA ILE A 136 26.84 10.23 19.35
C ILE A 136 26.01 9.58 18.24
N SER A 137 25.92 8.26 18.31
CA SER A 137 25.15 7.46 17.36
C SER A 137 24.36 6.37 18.05
N ILE A 138 23.15 6.11 17.56
CA ILE A 138 22.27 5.04 18.03
C ILE A 138 22.18 3.99 16.92
N GLU A 139 22.22 2.71 17.27
CA GLU A 139 21.90 1.64 16.34
C GLU A 139 20.39 1.40 16.28
N LEU A 140 19.81 1.57 15.09
CA LEU A 140 18.40 1.39 14.82
C LEU A 140 18.19 0.23 13.85
N ASN A 141 17.17 -0.58 14.11
CA ASN A 141 16.64 -1.55 13.18
C ASN A 141 15.48 -0.93 12.41
N SER A 142 15.50 -1.10 11.10
CA SER A 142 14.43 -0.69 10.20
C SER A 142 13.54 -1.88 9.85
N TYR A 143 12.23 -1.65 9.91
CA TYR A 143 11.17 -2.61 9.62
C TYR A 143 10.23 -2.04 8.56
N ALA A 144 9.67 -2.91 7.71
CA ALA A 144 8.62 -2.54 6.77
C ALA A 144 7.29 -3.03 7.32
N LEU A 145 6.52 -2.13 7.94
CA LEU A 145 5.19 -2.46 8.47
C LEU A 145 4.18 -2.70 7.35
N VAL A 146 4.30 -1.93 6.26
CA VAL A 146 3.50 -2.07 5.05
C VAL A 146 4.44 -2.33 3.89
N ARG A 147 4.12 -3.35 3.10
CA ARG A 147 4.86 -3.69 1.88
C ARG A 147 3.87 -4.14 0.81
N HIS A 148 4.12 -3.72 -0.42
CA HIS A 148 3.41 -4.24 -1.56
C HIS A 148 3.66 -5.75 -1.68
N THR A 149 2.61 -6.55 -1.65
CA THR A 149 2.67 -7.98 -1.87
C THR A 149 2.64 -8.25 -3.36
N GLU A 150 3.68 -8.89 -3.88
CA GLU A 150 3.76 -9.33 -5.26
C GLU A 150 3.49 -10.83 -5.35
N PRO A 151 3.00 -11.35 -6.49
CA PRO A 151 2.94 -12.79 -6.73
C PRO A 151 4.31 -13.46 -6.52
N GLY A 152 4.29 -14.75 -6.21
CA GLY A 152 5.51 -15.53 -6.08
C GLY A 152 6.37 -15.47 -7.36
N ALA A 153 7.70 -15.51 -7.21
CA ALA A 153 8.60 -15.49 -8.35
C ALA A 153 8.36 -16.72 -9.25
N VAL A 154 8.26 -16.47 -10.56
CA VAL A 154 8.12 -17.54 -11.55
C VAL A 154 9.40 -18.37 -11.57
N THR A 155 9.23 -19.70 -11.53
CA THR A 155 10.33 -20.66 -11.63
C THR A 155 10.24 -21.38 -12.97
N TRP A 156 11.35 -21.39 -13.72
CA TRP A 156 11.42 -22.11 -14.98
C TRP A 156 11.56 -23.60 -14.72
N LEU A 157 10.75 -24.41 -15.41
CA LEU A 157 10.72 -25.86 -15.24
C LEU A 157 11.07 -26.57 -16.55
N ASP A 158 11.66 -27.76 -16.43
CA ASP A 158 11.78 -28.70 -17.54
C ASP A 158 10.40 -29.25 -17.92
N SER A 159 10.04 -29.22 -19.21
CA SER A 159 8.68 -29.52 -19.67
C SER A 159 8.27 -30.99 -19.54
N VAL A 160 9.24 -31.90 -19.35
CA VAL A 160 8.96 -33.34 -19.23
C VAL A 160 8.99 -33.77 -17.77
N THR A 161 9.95 -33.28 -16.99
CA THR A 161 10.20 -33.72 -15.61
C THR A 161 9.64 -32.76 -14.56
N ASN A 162 9.18 -31.56 -14.96
CA ASN A 162 8.72 -30.49 -14.07
C ASN A 162 9.73 -30.09 -12.99
N ARG A 163 11.03 -30.30 -13.24
CA ARG A 163 12.11 -29.94 -12.32
C ARG A 163 12.58 -28.50 -12.55
N PRO A 164 12.92 -27.75 -11.48
CA PRO A 164 13.46 -26.40 -11.63
C PRO A 164 14.75 -26.34 -12.45
N LEU A 165 14.79 -25.41 -13.39
CA LEU A 165 15.96 -25.13 -14.22
C LEU A 165 16.90 -24.14 -13.51
N LYS A 166 18.20 -24.38 -13.65
CA LYS A 166 19.25 -23.46 -13.23
C LYS A 166 19.54 -22.47 -14.35
N ILE A 167 19.36 -21.18 -14.09
CA ILE A 167 19.66 -20.11 -15.06
C ILE A 167 21.11 -19.68 -14.87
N GLU A 168 21.90 -19.76 -15.94
CA GLU A 168 23.27 -19.24 -16.00
C GLU A 168 23.37 -18.18 -17.09
N ARG A 169 24.09 -17.08 -16.80
CA ARG A 169 24.30 -15.98 -17.75
C ARG A 169 25.79 -15.78 -17.97
N THR A 170 26.21 -15.90 -19.23
CA THR A 170 27.56 -15.60 -19.70
C THR A 170 27.53 -14.42 -20.67
N PHE A 171 28.62 -13.67 -20.73
CA PHE A 171 28.81 -12.62 -21.73
C PHE A 171 29.72 -13.17 -22.82
N ILE A 172 29.35 -12.97 -24.09
CA ILE A 172 30.07 -13.52 -25.24
C ILE A 172 30.42 -12.37 -26.17
N CYS A 173 31.66 -12.35 -26.67
CA CYS A 173 32.11 -11.41 -27.68
C CYS A 173 31.45 -11.75 -29.02
N ALA A 174 30.78 -10.77 -29.65
CA ALA A 174 30.11 -10.98 -30.92
C ALA A 174 31.07 -11.37 -32.06
N ASP A 175 32.29 -10.83 -32.06
CA ASP A 175 33.25 -11.03 -33.15
C ASP A 175 34.06 -12.34 -32.99
N THR A 176 34.44 -12.68 -31.75
CA THR A 176 35.36 -13.80 -31.49
C THR A 176 34.66 -15.04 -30.93
N GLY A 177 33.41 -14.93 -30.49
CA GLY A 177 32.69 -16.01 -29.80
C GLY A 177 33.28 -16.39 -28.44
N ALA A 178 34.32 -15.70 -27.98
CA ALA A 178 34.96 -15.97 -26.70
C ALA A 178 34.08 -15.47 -25.55
N VAL A 179 34.08 -16.21 -24.44
CA VAL A 179 33.44 -15.78 -23.19
C VAL A 179 34.24 -14.60 -22.63
N VAL A 180 33.54 -13.53 -22.28
CA VAL A 180 34.12 -12.30 -21.77
C VAL A 180 33.69 -12.09 -20.33
N GLU A 181 34.56 -11.46 -19.55
CA GLU A 181 34.19 -10.96 -18.24
C GLU A 181 33.13 -9.86 -18.33
N LYS A 182 32.45 -9.61 -17.21
CA LYS A 182 31.43 -8.57 -17.12
C LYS A 182 32.06 -7.21 -17.50
N PRO A 183 31.43 -6.42 -18.39
CA PRO A 183 31.99 -5.16 -18.84
C PRO A 183 32.25 -4.20 -17.66
N THR A 184 33.48 -3.68 -17.59
CA THR A 184 33.97 -2.81 -16.51
C THR A 184 33.78 -1.32 -16.79
N ARG A 185 33.32 -0.97 -18.00
CA ARG A 185 33.09 0.39 -18.45
C ARG A 185 31.69 0.53 -19.03
N GLN A 186 31.12 1.72 -18.87
CA GLN A 186 29.84 2.10 -19.47
C GLN A 186 30.05 3.37 -20.28
N PHE A 187 29.28 3.55 -21.36
CA PHE A 187 29.30 4.79 -22.13
C PHE A 187 27.91 5.40 -22.20
N LEU A 188 27.87 6.74 -22.24
CA LEU A 188 26.67 7.52 -22.47
C LEU A 188 26.87 8.35 -23.74
N PRO A 189 26.11 8.08 -24.82
CA PRO A 189 26.15 8.90 -26.02
C PRO A 189 25.50 10.26 -25.75
N TYR A 190 26.24 11.35 -25.96
CA TYR A 190 25.75 12.72 -25.82
C TYR A 190 26.31 13.61 -26.94
N LYS A 191 25.43 14.27 -27.70
CA LYS A 191 25.79 15.14 -28.84
C LYS A 191 26.83 14.51 -29.78
N ASN A 192 26.58 13.28 -30.21
CA ASN A 192 27.44 12.49 -31.10
C ASN A 192 28.83 12.14 -30.53
N GLN A 193 29.03 12.25 -29.21
CA GLN A 193 30.23 11.80 -28.53
C GLN A 193 29.88 10.69 -27.52
N ASN A 194 30.69 9.63 -27.49
CA ASN A 194 30.56 8.57 -26.52
C ASN A 194 31.40 8.88 -25.28
N ILE A 195 30.74 9.37 -24.23
CA ILE A 195 31.40 9.66 -22.96
C ILE A 195 31.51 8.34 -22.19
N THR A 196 32.74 7.85 -21.97
CA THR A 196 33.00 6.57 -21.31
C THR A 196 33.39 6.78 -19.86
N PHE A 197 32.79 6.00 -18.95
CA PHE A 197 33.08 6.01 -17.52
C PHE A 197 33.47 4.63 -17.03
N SER A 198 34.41 4.57 -16.09
CA SER A 198 34.60 3.37 -15.26
C SER A 198 33.51 3.26 -14.19
N MET A 199 33.26 2.04 -13.69
CA MET A 199 32.31 1.83 -12.59
C MET A 199 32.72 2.57 -11.30
N GLU A 200 34.02 2.77 -11.09
CA GLU A 200 34.57 3.54 -9.97
C GLU A 200 34.24 5.03 -10.11
N GLN A 201 34.47 5.61 -11.28
CA GLN A 201 34.12 7.01 -11.58
C GLN A 201 32.62 7.27 -11.40
N LEU A 202 31.77 6.35 -11.87
CA LEU A 202 30.32 6.45 -11.68
C LEU A 202 29.91 6.38 -10.20
N SER A 203 30.66 5.63 -9.39
CA SER A 203 30.41 5.52 -7.96
C SER A 203 30.85 6.78 -7.21
N GLU A 204 31.98 7.37 -7.63
CA GLU A 204 32.51 8.61 -7.07
C GLU A 204 31.65 9.82 -7.40
N ILE A 205 31.21 9.98 -8.65
CA ILE A 205 30.33 11.09 -9.07
C ILE A 205 29.02 11.09 -8.26
N LYS A 206 28.53 9.91 -7.88
CA LYS A 206 27.30 9.77 -7.10
C LYS A 206 27.51 10.01 -5.60
N ARG A 207 28.74 9.98 -5.10
CA ARG A 207 29.07 9.97 -3.66
C ARG A 207 28.84 11.35 -3.03
N ILE A 208 27.80 11.46 -2.21
CA ILE A 208 27.39 12.69 -1.51
C ILE A 208 27.59 12.61 0.01
N SER A 209 27.29 11.46 0.64
CA SER A 209 27.40 11.31 2.12
C SER A 209 28.05 10.00 2.54
N THR A 210 28.54 9.92 3.78
CA THR A 210 29.20 8.72 4.34
C THR A 210 28.36 7.99 5.40
N GLY A 211 27.23 8.57 5.83
CA GLY A 211 26.36 8.03 6.88
C GLY A 211 25.06 7.44 6.35
N GLN A 212 24.54 6.40 7.02
CA GLN A 212 23.29 5.74 6.64
C GLN A 212 22.05 6.52 7.09
N LEU A 213 22.11 7.15 8.27
CA LEU A 213 21.07 8.05 8.78
C LEU A 213 21.73 9.15 9.64
N ASN A 214 21.64 10.41 9.22
CA ASN A 214 22.27 11.54 9.92
C ASN A 214 21.23 12.63 10.22
N LEU A 215 21.09 13.01 11.48
CA LEU A 215 20.21 14.09 11.92
C LEU A 215 20.70 15.44 11.37
N LEU A 216 19.76 16.24 10.88
CA LEU A 216 19.99 17.64 10.47
C LEU A 216 19.40 18.63 11.46
N GLY A 217 18.26 18.30 12.06
CA GLY A 217 17.58 19.16 13.00
C GLY A 217 16.13 18.76 13.20
N PHE A 218 15.34 19.65 13.81
CA PHE A 218 13.94 19.39 14.15
C PHE A 218 13.02 20.46 13.57
N LYS A 219 11.87 20.05 13.04
CA LYS A 219 10.84 20.95 12.52
C LYS A 219 9.48 20.68 13.18
N PRO A 220 8.59 21.67 13.30
CA PRO A 220 7.23 21.47 13.81
C PRO A 220 6.46 20.48 12.94
N LEU A 221 5.66 19.60 13.55
CA LEU A 221 4.86 18.61 12.82
C LEU A 221 3.89 19.26 11.82
N SER A 222 3.39 20.46 12.12
CA SER A 222 2.52 21.26 11.24
C SER A 222 3.15 21.65 9.89
N SER A 223 4.48 21.60 9.76
CA SER A 223 5.18 21.88 8.50
C SER A 223 5.25 20.66 7.57
N LEU A 224 4.95 19.47 8.09
CA LEU A 224 4.88 18.25 7.30
C LEU A 224 3.46 18.10 6.75
N ARG A 225 3.35 17.81 5.45
CA ARG A 225 2.08 17.60 4.75
C ARG A 225 1.96 16.13 4.37
N ASP A 226 0.74 15.61 4.36
CA ASP A 226 0.47 14.19 4.10
C ASP A 226 0.93 13.75 2.70
N TYR A 227 0.90 14.66 1.72
CA TYR A 227 1.34 14.42 0.35
C TYR A 227 2.87 14.48 0.14
N TYR A 228 3.67 14.72 1.18
CA TYR A 228 5.13 14.69 1.10
C TYR A 228 5.73 13.28 1.21
N ASN A 229 4.92 12.22 1.11
CA ASN A 229 5.45 10.86 1.16
C ASN A 229 5.66 10.29 -0.24
N LEU A 230 6.92 10.02 -0.62
CA LEU A 230 7.26 9.47 -1.93
C LEU A 230 7.03 7.95 -2.07
N LYS A 231 7.17 7.20 -0.98
CA LYS A 231 7.14 5.73 -0.98
C LYS A 231 6.77 5.20 0.41
N PRO A 232 6.41 3.92 0.57
CA PRO A 232 6.03 3.37 1.88
C PRO A 232 7.05 3.71 2.97
N SER A 233 6.56 4.21 4.12
CA SER A 233 7.40 4.59 5.25
C SER A 233 8.08 3.36 5.84
N SER A 234 9.23 3.57 6.48
CA SER A 234 9.94 2.52 7.20
C SER A 234 9.86 2.80 8.69
N PHE A 235 9.64 1.78 9.51
CA PHE A 235 9.56 1.93 10.95
C PHE A 235 10.92 1.67 11.59
N LEU A 236 11.34 2.53 12.51
CA LEU A 236 12.63 2.47 13.19
C LEU A 236 12.42 2.15 14.66
N TYR A 237 13.22 1.21 15.16
CA TYR A 237 13.25 0.81 16.57
C TYR A 237 14.70 0.58 17.02
N PRO A 238 15.10 0.91 18.26
CA PRO A 238 16.46 0.67 18.74
C PRO A 238 16.82 -0.82 18.68
N SER A 239 18.08 -1.11 18.33
CA SER A 239 18.58 -2.48 18.34
C SER A 239 18.83 -2.96 19.77
N HIS A 240 18.39 -4.18 20.08
CA HIS A 240 18.70 -4.85 21.36
C HIS A 240 20.16 -5.30 21.47
N GLU A 241 20.90 -5.37 20.36
CA GLU A 241 22.33 -5.68 20.36
C GLU A 241 23.22 -4.45 20.68
N GLY A 242 22.62 -3.28 20.83
CA GLY A 242 23.32 -2.05 21.22
C GLY A 242 23.65 -1.99 22.71
N THR A 243 24.52 -1.08 23.11
CA THR A 243 24.75 -0.77 24.53
C THR A 243 23.51 -0.15 25.15
N ASP A 244 23.22 -0.43 26.43
CA ASP A 244 22.05 0.11 27.18
C ASP A 244 21.87 1.62 27.03
N SER A 245 23.00 2.34 26.88
CA SER A 245 23.02 3.79 26.62
C SER A 245 22.27 4.21 25.35
N SER A 246 22.26 3.38 24.31
CA SER A 246 21.59 3.66 23.03
C SER A 246 20.06 3.70 23.18
N MET A 247 19.51 2.80 24.01
CA MET A 247 18.08 2.75 24.28
C MET A 247 17.64 3.96 25.11
N CYS A 248 18.41 4.37 26.11
CA CYS A 248 18.13 5.57 26.90
C CYS A 248 18.11 6.84 26.03
N ILE A 249 19.09 7.02 25.14
CA ILE A 249 19.13 8.18 24.24
C ILE A 249 17.93 8.15 23.28
N PHE A 250 17.58 6.97 22.74
CA PHE A 250 16.42 6.83 21.88
C PHE A 250 15.13 7.22 22.60
N ILE A 251 14.90 6.72 23.82
CA ILE A 251 13.70 7.03 24.62
C ILE A 251 13.64 8.53 24.94
N ALA A 252 14.77 9.13 25.33
CA ALA A 252 14.83 10.57 25.62
C ALA A 252 14.49 11.41 24.39
N LEU A 253 15.05 11.05 23.22
CA LEU A 253 14.77 11.72 21.95
C LEU A 253 13.31 11.54 21.53
N HIS A 254 12.81 10.31 21.57
CA HIS A 254 11.44 9.94 21.20
C HIS A 254 10.41 10.70 22.03
N ARG A 255 10.53 10.69 23.37
CA ARG A 255 9.63 11.44 24.26
C ARG A 255 9.69 12.94 24.02
N SER A 256 10.89 13.49 23.81
CA SER A 256 11.06 14.93 23.55
C SER A 256 10.40 15.36 22.24
N MET A 257 10.50 14.53 21.19
CA MET A 257 9.86 14.80 19.89
C MET A 257 8.34 14.86 20.00
N ILE A 258 7.74 13.95 20.77
CA ILE A 258 6.29 13.93 21.03
C ILE A 258 5.87 15.16 21.85
N GLN A 259 6.54 15.39 22.98
CA GLN A 259 6.21 16.50 23.89
C GLN A 259 6.30 17.87 23.21
N LEU A 260 7.29 18.05 22.34
CA LEU A 260 7.50 19.31 21.61
C LEU A 260 6.72 19.39 20.29
N ASN A 261 5.97 18.34 19.93
CA ASN A 261 5.26 18.20 18.67
C ASN A 261 6.15 18.50 17.43
N ARG A 262 7.32 17.87 17.39
CA ARG A 262 8.35 18.07 16.37
C ARG A 262 8.80 16.75 15.77
N PHE A 263 9.09 16.77 14.47
CA PHE A 263 9.74 15.67 13.77
C PHE A 263 11.22 15.99 13.52
N ALA A 264 12.04 14.96 13.44
CA ALA A 264 13.45 15.09 13.10
C ALA A 264 13.63 15.05 11.57
N VAL A 265 14.36 16.00 11.02
CA VAL A 265 14.79 15.98 9.62
C VAL A 265 16.15 15.31 9.57
N ALA A 266 16.32 14.29 8.72
CA ALA A 266 17.57 13.57 8.59
C ALA A 266 17.89 13.26 7.11
N PHE A 267 19.16 13.01 6.81
CA PHE A 267 19.56 12.35 5.58
C PHE A 267 19.58 10.84 5.79
N SER A 268 18.92 10.08 4.93
CA SER A 268 18.90 8.62 4.91
C SER A 268 19.28 8.10 3.53
N GLY A 269 20.18 7.11 3.43
CA GLY A 269 20.49 6.52 2.14
C GLY A 269 21.86 5.87 2.03
N SER A 270 22.19 5.44 0.81
CA SER A 270 23.58 5.14 0.45
C SER A 270 24.30 6.43 0.11
N SER A 271 25.63 6.37 0.14
CA SER A 271 26.47 7.49 -0.28
C SER A 271 26.11 8.02 -1.67
N SER A 272 25.64 7.13 -2.55
CA SER A 272 25.28 7.44 -3.93
C SER A 272 23.90 8.08 -4.14
N ARG A 273 23.00 7.99 -3.15
CA ARG A 273 21.59 8.43 -3.26
C ARG A 273 21.05 8.82 -1.88
N PRO A 274 21.48 9.97 -1.33
CA PRO A 274 20.91 10.47 -0.08
C PRO A 274 19.50 11.01 -0.30
N GLN A 275 18.57 10.59 0.55
CA GLN A 275 17.20 11.09 0.59
C GLN A 275 16.99 11.88 1.88
N LEU A 276 16.31 13.02 1.80
CA LEU A 276 15.78 13.66 2.99
C LEU A 276 14.62 12.85 3.55
N VAL A 277 14.64 12.61 4.86
CA VAL A 277 13.59 11.89 5.57
C VAL A 277 13.09 12.70 6.76
N ALA A 278 11.80 12.56 7.04
CA ALA A 278 11.17 12.99 8.28
C ALA A 278 11.04 11.79 9.21
N LEU A 279 11.63 11.88 10.40
CA LEU A 279 11.48 10.92 11.48
C LEU A 279 10.38 11.42 12.41
N ILE A 280 9.27 10.70 12.49
CA ILE A 280 8.12 11.02 13.36
C ILE A 280 8.07 10.00 14.47
N ALA A 281 8.10 10.44 15.72
CA ALA A 281 7.93 9.57 16.88
C ALA A 281 6.45 9.17 17.02
N GLN A 282 6.21 7.88 17.26
CA GLN A 282 4.88 7.30 17.48
C GLN A 282 4.82 6.69 18.89
N GLU A 283 3.77 7.01 19.64
CA GLU A 283 3.47 6.39 20.93
C GLU A 283 2.86 4.99 20.75
N GLU A 284 2.95 4.18 21.79
CA GLU A 284 2.31 2.87 21.77
C GLU A 284 0.80 3.02 21.98
N VAL A 285 0.02 2.38 21.11
CA VAL A 285 -1.44 2.29 21.26
C VAL A 285 -1.82 0.84 21.46
N ILE A 286 -2.37 0.53 22.64
CA ILE A 286 -2.86 -0.80 23.00
C ILE A 286 -4.38 -0.76 23.06
N GLN A 287 -5.03 -1.66 22.33
CA GLN A 287 -6.48 -1.81 22.34
C GLN A 287 -6.84 -3.28 22.59
N SER A 288 -7.72 -3.55 23.55
CA SER A 288 -8.16 -4.91 23.90
C SER A 288 -6.99 -5.88 24.18
N GLY A 289 -5.97 -5.40 24.89
CA GLY A 289 -4.76 -6.19 25.19
C GLY A 289 -3.82 -6.38 24.00
N SER A 290 -4.15 -5.92 22.80
CA SER A 290 -3.30 -6.06 21.62
C SER A 290 -2.65 -4.73 21.24
N GLN A 291 -1.34 -4.74 21.01
CA GLN A 291 -0.61 -3.60 20.45
C GLN A 291 -1.10 -3.33 19.02
N ILE A 292 -1.74 -2.19 18.79
CA ILE A 292 -2.21 -1.73 17.48
C ILE A 292 -1.10 -0.90 16.81
N GLU A 293 -0.57 0.08 17.54
CA GLU A 293 0.54 0.90 17.08
C GLU A 293 1.78 0.65 17.95
N PRO A 294 2.91 0.20 17.36
CA PRO A 294 4.13 -0.01 18.12
C PRO A 294 4.81 1.32 18.50
N PRO A 295 5.51 1.41 19.64
CA PRO A 295 6.33 2.56 19.97
C PRO A 295 7.58 2.59 19.08
N GLY A 296 7.93 3.76 18.54
CA GLY A 296 9.12 3.91 17.70
C GLY A 296 9.09 5.16 16.83
N MET A 297 9.75 5.12 15.68
CA MET A 297 9.77 6.25 14.75
C MET A 297 9.43 5.85 13.31
N HIS A 298 8.50 6.55 12.66
CA HIS A 298 8.28 6.44 11.23
C HIS A 298 9.31 7.27 10.47
N MET A 299 9.98 6.66 9.50
CA MET A 299 10.85 7.31 8.53
C MET A 299 10.06 7.53 7.23
N ILE A 300 9.62 8.77 7.02
CA ILE A 300 8.90 9.23 5.84
C ILE A 300 9.90 9.82 4.84
N TYR A 301 9.78 9.43 3.57
CA TYR A 301 10.71 9.85 2.52
C TYR A 301 10.19 11.12 1.84
N LEU A 302 10.89 12.23 2.05
CA LEU A 302 10.47 13.57 1.59
C LEU A 302 10.85 13.79 0.12
N PRO A 303 10.00 14.45 -0.68
CA PRO A 303 10.32 14.85 -2.04
C PRO A 303 11.41 15.91 -2.09
N TYR A 304 12.25 15.85 -3.12
CA TYR A 304 13.01 17.00 -3.59
C TYR A 304 12.16 17.85 -4.55
N SER A 305 12.67 19.02 -4.92
CA SER A 305 11.99 19.91 -5.87
C SER A 305 11.62 19.22 -7.18
N ASP A 306 12.49 18.34 -7.69
CA ASP A 306 12.28 17.61 -8.95
C ASP A 306 11.13 16.59 -8.90
N ASP A 307 10.77 16.14 -7.69
CA ASP A 307 9.69 15.18 -7.47
C ASP A 307 8.32 15.86 -7.41
N ILE A 308 8.27 17.15 -7.09
CA ILE A 308 7.03 17.92 -6.93
C ILE A 308 6.47 18.29 -8.31
N ARG A 309 5.19 18.00 -8.53
CA ARG A 309 4.47 18.34 -9.76
C ARG A 309 3.46 19.44 -9.49
N LEU A 310 3.65 20.60 -10.11
CA LEU A 310 2.74 21.76 -10.01
C LEU A 310 1.62 21.62 -11.05
N VAL A 311 0.62 20.78 -10.73
CA VAL A 311 -0.51 20.48 -11.64
C VAL A 311 -1.44 21.69 -11.76
N GLU A 312 -1.68 22.40 -10.66
CA GLU A 312 -2.62 23.53 -10.57
C GLU A 312 -2.18 24.72 -11.42
N GLU A 313 -0.87 24.98 -11.54
CA GLU A 313 -0.32 26.03 -12.41
C GLU A 313 -0.50 25.72 -13.91
N ARG A 314 -0.73 24.47 -14.28
CA ARG A 314 -0.94 24.07 -15.68
C ARG A 314 -2.40 24.15 -16.15
N TYR A 315 -3.34 24.14 -15.21
CA TYR A 315 -4.78 24.09 -15.51
C TYR A 315 -5.55 25.28 -14.92
N SER A 316 -4.86 26.23 -14.29
CA SER A 316 -5.47 27.51 -13.96
C SER A 316 -5.60 28.32 -15.24
N ASP A 317 -6.84 28.53 -15.69
CA ASP A 317 -7.12 29.49 -16.76
C ASP A 317 -6.48 30.84 -16.42
N THR A 318 -6.07 31.58 -17.45
CA THR A 318 -5.42 32.91 -17.42
C THR A 318 -6.16 33.98 -16.60
N SER A 319 -7.36 33.67 -16.09
CA SER A 319 -8.19 34.47 -15.18
C SER A 319 -7.80 34.33 -13.69
N GLY A 320 -7.11 33.25 -13.28
CA GLY A 320 -6.72 33.02 -11.89
C GLY A 320 -7.89 32.81 -10.91
N MET A 321 -9.14 32.81 -11.38
CA MET A 321 -10.32 32.54 -10.55
C MET A 321 -10.59 31.03 -10.49
N VAL A 322 -10.18 30.40 -9.40
CA VAL A 322 -10.68 29.07 -9.02
C VAL A 322 -12.16 29.23 -8.66
N THR A 323 -13.05 28.59 -9.40
CA THR A 323 -14.49 28.54 -9.07
C THR A 323 -14.66 27.85 -7.72
N LYS A 324 -15.13 28.58 -6.72
CA LYS A 324 -15.42 28.03 -5.39
C LYS A 324 -16.88 27.62 -5.31
N ALA A 325 -17.13 26.43 -4.76
CA ALA A 325 -18.48 25.95 -4.50
C ALA A 325 -19.22 26.89 -3.51
N SER A 326 -20.53 27.00 -3.68
CA SER A 326 -21.39 27.75 -2.77
C SER A 326 -21.52 27.05 -1.41
N SER A 327 -21.92 27.78 -0.37
CA SER A 327 -22.14 27.20 0.96
C SER A 327 -23.23 26.11 0.96
N ASP A 328 -24.23 26.24 0.08
CA ASP A 328 -25.29 25.23 -0.07
C ASP A 328 -24.74 23.96 -0.72
N GLN A 329 -23.96 24.09 -1.80
CA GLN A 329 -23.30 22.96 -2.46
C GLN A 329 -22.37 22.19 -1.49
N ILE A 330 -21.58 22.91 -0.68
CA ILE A 330 -20.71 22.31 0.34
C ILE A 330 -21.55 21.55 1.38
N LYS A 331 -22.69 22.11 1.81
CA LYS A 331 -23.58 21.46 2.77
C LYS A 331 -24.19 20.18 2.20
N ARG A 332 -24.68 20.21 0.96
CA ARG A 332 -25.21 19.03 0.26
C ARG A 332 -24.14 17.95 0.08
N ALA A 333 -22.92 18.33 -0.29
CA ALA A 333 -21.78 17.41 -0.37
C ALA A 333 -21.45 16.78 0.99
N ALA A 334 -21.41 17.57 2.06
CA ALA A 334 -21.14 17.07 3.41
C ALA A 334 -22.22 16.10 3.90
N ASP A 335 -23.49 16.37 3.58
CA ASP A 335 -24.59 15.47 3.92
C ASP A 335 -24.57 14.17 3.12
N LEU A 336 -24.12 14.20 1.85
CA LEU A 336 -23.86 13.01 1.06
C LEU A 336 -22.72 12.18 1.67
N ILE A 337 -21.55 12.81 1.92
CA ILE A 337 -20.38 12.14 2.51
C ILE A 337 -20.75 11.42 3.81
N LYS A 338 -21.51 12.07 4.70
CA LYS A 338 -21.98 11.45 5.95
C LYS A 338 -22.83 10.19 5.77
N ARG A 339 -23.55 10.05 4.64
CA ARG A 339 -24.38 8.87 4.35
C ARG A 339 -23.59 7.72 3.73
N VAL A 340 -22.49 8.02 3.05
CA VAL A 340 -21.59 7.03 2.43
C VAL A 340 -20.33 6.77 3.25
N ASP A 341 -20.22 7.41 4.41
CA ASP A 341 -19.06 7.28 5.29
C ASP A 341 -18.89 5.85 5.79
N LEU A 342 -17.74 5.26 5.47
CA LEU A 342 -17.34 3.93 5.92
C LEU A 342 -16.77 4.05 7.32
N LYS A 343 -17.62 3.79 8.31
CA LYS A 343 -17.19 3.74 9.72
C LYS A 343 -16.17 2.64 9.93
N ASP A 344 -15.15 2.93 10.74
CA ASP A 344 -14.10 2.00 11.14
C ASP A 344 -13.31 1.40 9.97
N PHE A 345 -13.09 2.20 8.91
CA PHE A 345 -12.25 1.81 7.78
C PHE A 345 -10.84 1.42 8.23
N SER A 346 -10.39 0.25 7.79
CA SER A 346 -9.00 -0.19 7.93
C SER A 346 -8.48 -0.73 6.62
N VAL A 347 -7.26 -0.31 6.25
CA VAL A 347 -6.57 -0.78 5.03
C VAL A 347 -6.37 -2.31 5.04
N CYS A 348 -6.41 -2.94 6.22
CA CYS A 348 -6.27 -4.38 6.38
C CYS A 348 -7.57 -5.17 6.15
N GLN A 349 -8.71 -4.51 5.94
CA GLN A 349 -10.01 -5.17 5.72
C GLN A 349 -10.15 -5.73 4.30
N PHE A 350 -9.47 -5.14 3.32
CA PHE A 350 -9.62 -5.49 1.92
C PHE A 350 -8.50 -6.43 1.47
N THR A 351 -8.87 -7.52 0.82
CA THR A 351 -7.91 -8.41 0.16
C THR A 351 -7.60 -7.92 -1.26
N ASN A 352 -6.40 -8.23 -1.78
CA ASN A 352 -6.05 -7.92 -3.17
C ASN A 352 -6.69 -8.98 -4.11
N PRO A 353 -7.69 -8.61 -4.94
CA PRO A 353 -8.44 -9.58 -5.75
C PRO A 353 -7.57 -10.32 -6.76
N ALA A 354 -6.59 -9.63 -7.36
CA ALA A 354 -5.67 -10.23 -8.32
C ALA A 354 -4.78 -11.29 -7.68
N LEU A 355 -4.29 -11.04 -6.46
CA LEU A 355 -3.51 -12.04 -5.71
C LEU A 355 -4.38 -13.20 -5.24
N GLN A 356 -5.59 -12.93 -4.76
CA GLN A 356 -6.54 -13.97 -4.34
C GLN A 356 -6.83 -14.92 -5.51
N ARG A 357 -7.17 -14.36 -6.68
CA ARG A 357 -7.40 -15.14 -7.90
C ARG A 357 -6.16 -15.91 -8.33
N HIS A 358 -4.97 -15.29 -8.30
CA HIS A 358 -3.73 -15.96 -8.68
C HIS A 358 -3.47 -17.22 -7.84
N TYR A 359 -3.58 -17.14 -6.52
CA TYR A 359 -3.36 -18.29 -5.64
C TYR A 359 -4.51 -19.30 -5.68
N ALA A 360 -5.75 -18.87 -5.87
CA ALA A 360 -6.89 -19.79 -6.07
C ALA A 360 -6.71 -20.64 -7.33
N VAL A 361 -6.27 -20.04 -8.44
CA VAL A 361 -5.95 -20.78 -9.68
C VAL A 361 -4.80 -21.75 -9.45
N LEU A 362 -3.73 -21.34 -8.78
CA LEU A 362 -2.60 -22.22 -8.47
C LEU A 362 -3.00 -23.40 -7.57
N GLN A 363 -3.89 -23.17 -6.60
CA GLN A 363 -4.40 -24.21 -5.73
C GLN A 363 -5.26 -25.21 -6.51
N ALA A 364 -6.21 -24.74 -7.33
CA ALA A 364 -7.04 -25.61 -8.17
C ALA A 364 -6.18 -26.46 -9.11
N LEU A 365 -5.18 -25.85 -9.77
CA LEU A 365 -4.24 -26.57 -10.63
C LEU A 365 -3.41 -27.61 -9.87
N ALA A 366 -2.99 -27.31 -8.63
CA ALA A 366 -2.21 -28.23 -7.81
C ALA A 366 -3.03 -29.40 -7.24
N LEU A 367 -4.35 -29.20 -7.08
CA LEU A 367 -5.30 -30.20 -6.62
C LEU A 367 -6.02 -30.93 -7.77
N GLU A 368 -5.69 -30.59 -9.02
CA GLU A 368 -6.35 -31.13 -10.23
C GLU A 368 -7.87 -30.90 -10.25
N GLU A 369 -8.31 -29.74 -9.74
CA GLU A 369 -9.71 -29.31 -9.78
C GLU A 369 -10.02 -28.64 -11.12
N ASP A 370 -11.14 -29.00 -11.75
CA ASP A 370 -11.55 -28.48 -13.07
C ASP A 370 -12.09 -27.03 -13.00
N ASP A 371 -12.68 -26.66 -11.86
CA ASP A 371 -13.30 -25.35 -11.64
C ASP A 371 -12.48 -24.50 -10.67
N VAL A 372 -12.16 -23.27 -11.08
CA VAL A 372 -11.55 -22.29 -10.17
C VAL A 372 -12.67 -21.61 -9.38
N PRO A 373 -12.59 -21.56 -8.04
CA PRO A 373 -13.62 -20.90 -7.23
C PRO A 373 -13.73 -19.42 -7.58
N GLU A 374 -14.96 -18.94 -7.73
CA GLU A 374 -15.23 -17.52 -7.98
C GLU A 374 -14.94 -16.72 -6.70
N MET A 375 -13.98 -15.80 -6.79
CA MET A 375 -13.59 -14.95 -5.67
C MET A 375 -14.33 -13.62 -5.73
N LYS A 376 -15.00 -13.26 -4.63
CA LYS A 376 -15.67 -11.95 -4.49
C LYS A 376 -14.62 -10.85 -4.41
N ASP A 377 -14.74 -9.86 -5.30
CA ASP A 377 -13.93 -8.65 -5.24
C ASP A 377 -14.51 -7.68 -4.19
N GLU A 378 -13.81 -7.58 -3.06
CA GLU A 378 -14.17 -6.70 -1.95
C GLU A 378 -13.86 -5.22 -2.22
N THR A 379 -13.13 -4.91 -3.30
CA THR A 379 -12.75 -3.53 -3.67
C THR A 379 -13.83 -2.83 -4.50
N LEU A 380 -14.82 -3.58 -4.99
CA LEU A 380 -15.98 -3.02 -5.69
C LEU A 380 -16.91 -2.29 -4.71
N PRO A 381 -17.53 -1.16 -5.11
CA PRO A 381 -18.50 -0.46 -4.28
C PRO A 381 -19.69 -1.35 -3.89
N ASP A 382 -20.22 -1.14 -2.69
CA ASP A 382 -21.46 -1.77 -2.23
C ASP A 382 -22.68 -1.16 -2.94
N GLU A 383 -23.06 -1.75 -4.08
CA GLU A 383 -24.20 -1.28 -4.89
C GLU A 383 -25.51 -1.30 -4.10
N GLU A 384 -25.74 -2.31 -3.25
CA GLU A 384 -26.94 -2.40 -2.42
C GLU A 384 -26.96 -1.30 -1.34
N GLY A 385 -25.81 -1.02 -0.74
CA GLY A 385 -25.62 0.09 0.20
C GLY A 385 -25.86 1.46 -0.43
N LEU A 386 -25.38 1.65 -1.65
CA LEU A 386 -25.54 2.90 -2.42
C LEU A 386 -26.97 3.08 -2.96
N ALA A 387 -27.68 2.00 -3.26
CA ALA A 387 -29.07 2.02 -3.73
C ALA A 387 -30.08 2.37 -2.62
N ARG A 388 -29.65 2.48 -1.35
CA ARG A 388 -30.54 2.86 -0.24
C ARG A 388 -31.21 4.21 -0.53
N PRO A 389 -32.53 4.36 -0.33
CA PRO A 389 -33.26 5.59 -0.67
C PRO A 389 -32.68 6.86 -0.06
N GLY A 390 -32.08 6.75 1.13
CA GLY A 390 -31.37 7.84 1.77
C GLY A 390 -30.13 8.28 0.98
N VAL A 391 -29.29 7.36 0.52
CA VAL A 391 -28.09 7.72 -0.25
C VAL A 391 -28.49 8.32 -1.59
N VAL A 392 -29.38 7.66 -2.32
CA VAL A 392 -29.90 8.13 -3.61
C VAL A 392 -30.46 9.56 -3.50
N ARG A 393 -31.29 9.85 -2.50
CA ARG A 393 -31.83 11.20 -2.31
C ARG A 393 -30.72 12.24 -2.08
N ALA A 394 -29.70 11.91 -1.29
CA ALA A 394 -28.58 12.84 -1.05
C ALA A 394 -27.74 13.07 -2.32
N VAL A 395 -27.56 12.03 -3.14
CA VAL A 395 -26.90 12.13 -4.45
C VAL A 395 -27.68 13.06 -5.38
N GLU A 396 -29.00 12.87 -5.50
CA GLU A 396 -29.85 13.69 -6.37
C GLU A 396 -29.95 15.15 -5.89
N GLU A 397 -30.07 15.37 -4.58
CA GLU A 397 -30.01 16.72 -3.99
C GLU A 397 -28.67 17.42 -4.30
N PHE A 398 -27.55 16.68 -4.21
CA PHE A 398 -26.23 17.22 -4.54
C PHE A 398 -26.09 17.51 -6.05
N LYS A 399 -26.48 16.57 -6.92
CA LYS A 399 -26.47 16.75 -8.38
C LYS A 399 -27.27 17.99 -8.79
N THR A 400 -28.50 18.12 -8.29
CA THR A 400 -29.36 19.27 -8.59
C THR A 400 -28.71 20.59 -8.16
N SER A 401 -28.04 20.62 -7.00
CA SER A 401 -27.37 21.84 -6.50
C SER A 401 -26.14 22.26 -7.31
N VAL A 402 -25.48 21.32 -7.99
CA VAL A 402 -24.25 21.57 -8.76
C VAL A 402 -24.57 21.80 -10.24
N TYR A 403 -25.36 20.91 -10.83
CA TYR A 403 -25.60 20.88 -12.26
C TYR A 403 -26.94 21.52 -12.68
N GLY A 404 -27.86 21.77 -11.74
CA GLY A 404 -29.20 22.27 -12.01
C GLY A 404 -30.18 21.21 -12.51
N GLU A 405 -31.44 21.60 -12.68
CA GLU A 405 -32.54 20.69 -13.08
C GLU A 405 -32.49 20.24 -14.55
N ASN A 406 -31.74 20.97 -15.40
CA ASN A 406 -31.62 20.72 -16.83
C ASN A 406 -30.28 20.08 -17.21
N TYR A 407 -29.61 19.43 -16.26
CA TYR A 407 -28.43 18.66 -16.58
C TYR A 407 -28.84 17.37 -17.29
N ASP A 408 -28.74 17.38 -18.61
CA ASP A 408 -28.65 16.13 -19.35
C ASP A 408 -27.35 15.47 -18.90
N GLU A 409 -27.46 14.46 -18.02
CA GLU A 409 -26.39 13.47 -17.91
C GLU A 409 -26.08 13.07 -19.35
N GLU A 410 -24.85 13.34 -19.81
CA GLU A 410 -24.38 12.72 -21.05
C GLU A 410 -24.64 11.24 -20.85
N ASN A 411 -25.69 10.74 -21.52
CA ASN A 411 -26.08 9.34 -21.54
C ASN A 411 -24.79 8.56 -21.55
N GLU A 412 -24.63 7.67 -20.56
CA GLU A 412 -23.56 6.70 -20.48
C GLU A 412 -23.13 6.37 -21.91
N HIS A 413 -21.90 6.75 -22.26
CA HIS A 413 -21.23 6.08 -23.35
C HIS A 413 -21.13 4.63 -22.90
N GLY A 414 -22.20 3.88 -23.22
CA GLY A 414 -22.26 2.45 -23.06
C GLY A 414 -20.97 1.89 -23.60
N ILE A 415 -20.46 0.92 -22.87
CA ILE A 415 -19.26 0.14 -23.16
C ILE A 415 -19.41 -0.49 -24.56
N GLY A 416 -19.17 0.29 -25.59
CA GLY A 416 -19.54 0.02 -26.98
C GLY A 416 -18.80 0.96 -27.91
N LYS A 417 -17.92 0.40 -28.75
CA LYS A 417 -17.05 1.14 -29.69
C LYS A 417 -17.85 2.20 -30.48
N PRO A 418 -17.34 3.43 -30.64
CA PRO A 418 -18.00 4.45 -31.45
C PRO A 418 -18.06 4.01 -32.92
N THR A 419 -19.25 4.04 -33.50
CA THR A 419 -19.50 3.77 -34.92
C THR A 419 -18.79 4.79 -35.82
N GLU A 420 -18.35 4.37 -37.00
CA GLU A 420 -17.60 5.23 -37.94
C GLU A 420 -18.32 6.54 -38.29
N ALA A 421 -19.65 6.55 -38.28
CA ALA A 421 -20.47 7.73 -38.55
C ALA A 421 -20.29 8.85 -37.50
N SER A 422 -19.97 8.51 -36.25
CA SER A 422 -19.70 9.47 -35.17
C SER A 422 -18.32 10.11 -35.34
N LYS A 423 -17.29 9.30 -35.66
CA LYS A 423 -15.93 9.78 -35.94
C LYS A 423 -15.89 10.72 -37.15
N LYS A 424 -16.65 10.39 -38.21
CA LYS A 424 -16.72 11.21 -39.44
C LYS A 424 -17.39 12.56 -39.19
N ARG A 425 -18.42 12.61 -38.33
CA ARG A 425 -19.09 13.86 -37.92
C ARG A 425 -18.16 14.75 -37.08
N LYS A 426 -17.45 14.18 -36.12
CA LYS A 426 -16.50 14.92 -35.27
C LYS A 426 -15.35 15.51 -36.09
N ALA A 427 -14.78 14.74 -37.02
CA ALA A 427 -13.73 15.20 -37.92
C ALA A 427 -14.19 16.34 -38.87
N MET A 428 -15.43 16.29 -39.37
CA MET A 428 -15.99 17.38 -40.20
C MET A 428 -16.19 18.67 -39.41
N VAL A 429 -16.63 18.59 -38.15
CA VAL A 429 -16.82 19.77 -37.29
C VAL A 429 -15.47 20.39 -36.92
N GLU A 430 -14.47 19.58 -36.61
CA GLU A 430 -13.13 20.06 -36.26
C GLU A 430 -12.42 20.72 -37.46
N PHE A 431 -12.55 20.12 -38.65
CA PHE A 431 -12.08 20.72 -39.90
C PHE A 431 -12.80 22.05 -40.21
N ALA A 432 -14.14 22.06 -40.13
CA ALA A 432 -14.92 23.27 -40.37
C ALA A 432 -14.60 24.40 -39.37
N THR A 433 -14.32 24.06 -38.10
CA THR A 433 -13.94 25.05 -37.07
C THR A 433 -12.56 25.66 -37.34
N THR A 434 -11.64 24.86 -37.89
CA THR A 434 -10.28 25.32 -38.24
C THR A 434 -10.30 26.22 -39.47
N GLU A 435 -11.04 25.83 -40.51
CA GLU A 435 -11.22 26.62 -41.73
C GLU A 435 -12.03 27.89 -41.46
N CYS A 436 -13.04 27.85 -40.57
CA CYS A 436 -13.83 29.02 -40.18
C CYS A 436 -12.96 30.15 -39.59
N LYS A 437 -11.90 29.81 -38.84
CA LYS A 437 -10.98 30.78 -38.22
C LYS A 437 -10.06 31.50 -39.22
N GLN A 438 -9.95 31.01 -40.46
CA GLN A 438 -9.09 31.63 -41.48
C GLN A 438 -9.74 32.85 -42.15
N TYR A 439 -11.04 33.06 -41.94
CA TYR A 439 -11.80 34.16 -42.52
C TYR A 439 -12.22 35.16 -41.45
N ASP A 440 -12.05 36.46 -41.73
CA ASP A 440 -12.68 37.51 -40.95
C ASP A 440 -14.13 37.70 -41.41
N TRP A 441 -15.03 36.93 -40.82
CA TRP A 441 -16.46 36.97 -41.14
C TRP A 441 -17.09 38.34 -40.85
N GLY A 442 -16.52 39.11 -39.90
CA GLY A 442 -16.93 40.47 -39.55
C GLY A 442 -16.80 41.42 -40.73
N GLU A 443 -15.58 41.51 -41.27
CA GLU A 443 -15.24 42.37 -42.40
C GLU A 443 -15.94 41.93 -43.70
N LEU A 444 -16.05 40.62 -43.93
CA LEU A 444 -16.72 40.07 -45.11
C LEU A 444 -18.24 40.37 -45.13
N ALA A 445 -18.87 40.39 -43.96
CA ALA A 445 -20.28 40.76 -43.82
C ALA A 445 -20.49 42.27 -44.06
N ASP A 446 -19.61 43.13 -43.53
CA ASP A 446 -19.73 44.60 -43.68
C ASP A 446 -19.43 45.09 -45.09
N THR A 447 -18.48 44.45 -45.78
CA THR A 447 -18.08 44.81 -47.15
C THR A 447 -18.95 44.16 -48.22
N GLY A 448 -19.92 43.32 -47.85
CA GLY A 448 -20.81 42.61 -48.77
C GLY A 448 -20.13 41.50 -49.60
N LYS A 449 -18.87 41.15 -49.27
CA LYS A 449 -18.03 40.18 -49.99
C LYS A 449 -18.37 38.71 -49.68
N LEU A 450 -19.33 38.44 -48.79
CA LEU A 450 -19.89 37.09 -48.58
C LEU A 450 -20.45 36.45 -49.88
N LYS A 451 -20.81 37.27 -50.88
CA LYS A 451 -21.26 36.80 -52.20
C LYS A 451 -20.12 36.19 -53.03
N ASP A 452 -18.87 36.53 -52.74
CA ASP A 452 -17.71 36.08 -53.52
C ASP A 452 -17.21 34.71 -53.05
N LEU A 453 -17.53 34.32 -51.81
CA LEU A 453 -17.20 33.00 -51.25
C LEU A 453 -17.99 31.86 -51.90
N THR A 454 -17.38 30.69 -51.98
CA THR A 454 -18.04 29.46 -52.46
C THR A 454 -19.04 28.93 -51.45
N VAL A 455 -20.02 28.15 -51.91
CA VAL A 455 -21.02 27.52 -51.02
C VAL A 455 -20.37 26.59 -49.99
N VAL A 456 -19.20 26.03 -50.29
CA VAL A 456 -18.44 25.17 -49.39
C VAL A 456 -17.82 25.99 -48.25
N GLU A 457 -17.23 27.14 -48.57
CA GLU A 457 -16.64 28.06 -47.59
C GLU A 457 -17.69 28.62 -46.62
N LEU A 458 -18.85 29.03 -47.15
CA LEU A 458 -19.97 29.51 -46.33
C LEU A 458 -20.52 28.42 -45.39
N LYS A 459 -20.40 27.14 -45.76
CA LYS A 459 -20.81 26.02 -44.90
C LYS A 459 -19.85 25.74 -43.74
N TYR A 460 -18.60 26.19 -43.81
CA TYR A 460 -17.66 26.09 -42.68
C TYR A 460 -18.15 26.92 -41.50
N TYR A 461 -18.60 28.16 -41.74
CA TYR A 461 -19.21 28.99 -40.69
C TYR A 461 -20.46 28.33 -40.10
N LEU A 462 -21.38 27.87 -40.95
CA LEU A 462 -22.61 27.24 -40.47
C LEU A 462 -22.33 25.97 -39.66
N THR A 463 -21.34 25.16 -40.07
CA THR A 463 -20.98 23.92 -39.38
C THR A 463 -20.23 24.19 -38.07
N ALA A 464 -19.39 25.23 -38.02
CA ALA A 464 -18.70 25.66 -36.80
C ALA A 464 -19.67 26.25 -35.76
N HIS A 465 -20.75 26.90 -36.21
CA HIS A 465 -21.78 27.50 -35.35
C HIS A 465 -23.04 26.63 -35.17
N ASN A 466 -23.02 25.35 -35.57
CA ASN A 466 -24.15 24.42 -35.48
C ASN A 466 -25.46 24.90 -36.13
N LEU A 467 -25.35 25.66 -37.23
CA LEU A 467 -26.46 26.16 -38.02
C LEU A 467 -26.80 25.23 -39.21
N PRO A 468 -28.07 25.18 -39.66
CA PRO A 468 -28.48 24.34 -40.79
C PRO A 468 -27.71 24.69 -42.08
N VAL A 469 -27.10 23.69 -42.73
CA VAL A 469 -26.28 23.84 -43.95
C VAL A 469 -27.06 23.72 -45.28
N SER A 470 -28.38 23.52 -45.22
CA SER A 470 -29.24 23.35 -46.39
C SER A 470 -29.69 24.70 -46.99
N GLY A 471 -29.80 24.73 -48.32
CA GLY A 471 -30.34 25.89 -49.06
C GLY A 471 -29.49 26.32 -50.26
N LYS A 472 -30.04 27.23 -51.06
CA LYS A 472 -29.30 27.96 -52.11
C LYS A 472 -28.33 28.96 -51.47
N LYS A 473 -27.30 29.39 -52.20
CA LYS A 473 -26.23 30.28 -51.71
C LYS A 473 -26.77 31.54 -51.02
N GLU A 474 -27.81 32.16 -51.55
CA GLU A 474 -28.46 33.34 -50.97
C GLU A 474 -29.06 33.07 -49.58
N ALA A 475 -29.74 31.93 -49.40
CA ALA A 475 -30.32 31.54 -48.11
C ALA A 475 -29.25 31.23 -47.06
N ILE A 476 -28.10 30.71 -47.48
CA ILE A 476 -26.93 30.48 -46.61
C ILE A 476 -26.35 31.82 -46.15
N ILE A 477 -26.16 32.79 -47.06
CA ILE A 477 -25.66 34.13 -46.73
C ILE A 477 -26.61 34.86 -45.78
N SER A 478 -27.92 34.83 -46.04
CA SER A 478 -28.93 35.42 -45.15
C SER A 478 -28.91 34.81 -43.74
N ARG A 479 -28.62 33.52 -43.61
CA ARG A 479 -28.51 32.83 -42.32
C ARG A 479 -27.26 33.27 -41.54
N ILE A 480 -26.15 33.48 -42.24
CA ILE A 480 -24.90 34.00 -41.65
C ILE A 480 -25.11 35.44 -41.16
N LEU A 481 -25.68 36.30 -42.01
CA LEU A 481 -26.00 37.70 -41.66
C LEU A 481 -26.96 37.80 -40.47
N SER A 482 -28.02 36.99 -40.46
CA SER A 482 -28.97 36.92 -39.34
C SER A 482 -28.32 36.46 -38.04
N HIS A 483 -27.37 35.52 -38.08
CA HIS A 483 -26.63 35.07 -36.90
C HIS A 483 -25.68 36.17 -36.38
N MET A 484 -25.11 36.97 -37.29
CA MET A 484 -24.24 38.10 -36.95
C MET A 484 -24.98 39.39 -36.59
N GLY A 485 -26.31 39.41 -36.70
CA GLY A 485 -27.15 40.57 -36.42
C GLY A 485 -27.04 41.71 -37.44
N LYS A 486 -26.72 41.39 -38.71
CA LYS A 486 -26.51 42.35 -39.81
C LYS A 486 -27.53 42.22 -40.93
#